data_AF-A0A917J8Y0-F1
#
_entry.id   AF-A0A917J8Y0-F1
#
_cell.length_a   1.000
_cell.length_b   1.000
_cell.length_c   1.000
_cell.angle_alpha   90.00
_cell.angle_beta   90.00
_cell.angle_gamma   90.00
#
_symmetry.space_group_name_H-M   'P 1'
#
loop_
_entity.id
_entity.type
_entity.pdbx_description
1 polymer ?
#
loop_
_entity_poly.entity_id
_entity_poly.type
_entity_poly.pdbx_seq_one_letter_code
_entity_poly.pdbx_strand_id
1 'polypeptide(L)' 'MAHHHHEEKENLDSYFYIIALLTGLFVGFVVNRGLIYIPIGGVLGLLTAALFLKFLVRGRHDA' A
#
# COMPACT_ATOMS: atom_id res chain seq x y z
N MET A 1 18.76 30.51 -19.66
CA MET A 1 19.11 29.46 -18.71
C MET A 1 18.39 29.77 -17.40
N ALA A 2 17.28 29.10 -17.12
CA ALA A 2 16.64 29.15 -15.81
C ALA A 2 16.34 27.70 -15.44
N HIS A 3 17.02 27.24 -14.41
CA HIS A 3 17.05 25.85 -13.95
C HIS A 3 15.69 25.42 -13.39
N HIS A 4 15.30 24.19 -13.74
CA HIS A 4 14.21 23.42 -13.17
C HIS A 4 14.42 23.26 -11.66
N HIS A 5 13.46 23.67 -10.82
CA HIS A 5 13.39 23.32 -9.40
C HIS A 5 11.98 23.60 -8.85
N HIS A 6 11.00 22.78 -9.24
CA HIS A 6 9.66 22.74 -8.66
C HIS A 6 8.97 21.41 -9.04
N GLU A 7 9.49 20.24 -8.61
CA GLU A 7 8.84 18.96 -8.97
C GLU A 7 8.70 17.92 -7.85
N GLU A 8 9.24 18.15 -6.64
CA GLU A 8 9.37 17.05 -5.67
C GLU A 8 8.25 16.91 -4.62
N LYS A 9 7.32 17.87 -4.50
CA LYS A 9 6.30 17.82 -3.45
C LYS A 9 4.88 17.49 -3.92
N GLU A 10 4.56 17.72 -5.20
CA GLU A 10 3.20 17.49 -5.72
C GLU A 10 2.97 16.03 -6.18
N ASN A 11 4.04 15.29 -6.48
CA ASN A 11 3.93 13.94 -7.03
C ASN A 11 3.66 12.86 -5.98
N LEU A 12 4.09 13.06 -4.73
CA LEU A 12 3.88 12.06 -3.67
C LEU A 12 2.39 11.87 -3.37
N ASP A 13 1.63 12.96 -3.24
CA ASP A 13 0.18 12.90 -2.99
C ASP A 13 -0.57 12.21 -4.15
N SER A 14 -0.19 12.50 -5.39
CA SER A 14 -0.78 11.85 -6.57
C SER A 14 -0.47 10.35 -6.60
N TYR A 15 0.75 9.95 -6.24
CA TYR A 15 1.15 8.55 -6.12
C TYR A 15 0.40 7.83 -5.00
N PHE A 16 0.30 8.45 -3.83
CA PHE A 16 -0.46 7.91 -2.70
C PHE A 16 -1.95 7.79 -3.03
N TYR A 17 -2.51 8.75 -3.77
CA TYR A 17 -3.89 8.71 -4.23
C TYR A 17 -4.13 7.53 -5.19
N ILE A 18 -3.26 7.32 -6.18
CA ILE A 18 -3.37 6.20 -7.12
C ILE A 18 -3.25 4.86 -6.37
N ILE A 19 -2.29 4.73 -5.45
CA ILE A 19 -2.12 3.52 -4.64
C ILE A 19 -3.36 3.27 -3.78
N ALA A 20 -3.91 4.30 -3.13
CA ALA A 20 -5.13 4.19 -2.34
C ALA A 20 -6.32 3.75 -3.19
N LEU A 21 -6.46 4.28 -4.41
CA LEU A 21 -7.54 3.95 -5.34
C LEU A 21 -7.44 2.49 -5.82
N LEU A 22 -6.24 2.05 -6.20
CA LEU A 22 -5.99 0.66 -6.61
C LEU A 22 -6.22 -0.32 -5.46
N THR A 23 -5.78 0.03 -4.25
CA THR A 23 -5.97 -0.80 -3.06
C THR A 23 -7.46 -0.88 -2.69
N GLY A 24 -8.17 0.25 -2.73
CA GLY A 24 -9.62 0.31 -2.47
C GLY A 24 -10.43 -0.48 -3.50
N LEU A 25 -10.06 -0.41 -4.78
CA LEU A 25 -10.71 -1.17 -5.85
C LEU A 25 -10.48 -2.68 -5.67
N PHE A 26 -9.26 -3.08 -5.31
CA PHE A 26 -8.93 -4.47 -5.03
C PHE A 26 -9.74 -5.02 -3.86
N VAL A 27 -9.80 -4.27 -2.75
CA VAL A 27 -10.62 -4.64 -1.58
C VAL A 27 -12.10 -4.71 -1.93
N GLY A 28 -12.64 -3.73 -2.67
CA GLY A 28 -14.04 -3.72 -3.11
C GLY A 28 -14.40 -4.92 -3.99
N PHE A 29 -13.49 -5.34 -4.87
CA PHE A 29 -13.66 -6.54 -5.70
C PHE A 29 -13.67 -7.82 -4.86
N VAL A 30 -12.81 -7.90 -3.84
CA VAL A 30 -12.78 -9.03 -2.90
C VAL A 30 -14.07 -9.12 -2.10
N VAL A 31 -14.63 -7.99 -1.66
CA VAL A 31 -15.91 -7.94 -0.92
C VAL A 31 -17.09 -8.38 -1.81
N ASN A 32 -17.10 -8.01 -3.10
CA ASN A 32 -18.17 -8.36 -4.02
C ASN A 32 -18.28 -9.88 -4.32
N ARG A 33 -17.21 -10.66 -4.10
CA ARG A 33 -17.22 -12.13 -4.25
C ARG A 33 -17.92 -12.87 -3.09
N GLY A 34 -18.32 -12.16 -2.02
CA GLY A 34 -19.13 -12.68 -0.91
C GLY A 34 -18.43 -12.62 0.45
N LEU A 35 -19.21 -12.49 1.52
CA LEU A 35 -18.75 -12.28 2.91
C LEU A 35 -17.78 -13.37 3.42
N ILE A 36 -17.75 -14.55 2.79
CA ILE A 36 -16.82 -15.65 3.09
C ILE A 36 -15.36 -15.24 2.83
N TYR A 37 -15.12 -14.34 1.87
CA TYR A 37 -13.77 -13.88 1.53
C TYR A 37 -13.26 -12.75 2.42
N ILE A 38 -14.10 -12.14 3.26
CA ILE A 38 -13.70 -11.11 4.22
C ILE A 38 -12.72 -11.67 5.28
N PRO A 39 -12.99 -12.78 5.98
CA PRO A 39 -12.04 -13.34 6.92
C PRO A 39 -10.77 -13.86 6.23
N ILE A 40 -10.87 -14.41 5.02
CA ILE A 40 -9.73 -14.91 4.26
C ILE A 40 -8.82 -13.75 3.82
N GLY A 41 -9.40 -12.69 3.25
CA GLY A 41 -8.69 -11.47 2.88
C GLY A 41 -8.10 -10.75 4.09
N GLY A 42 -8.83 -10.72 5.21
CA GLY A 42 -8.34 -10.16 6.48
C GLY A 42 -7.16 -10.92 7.05
N VAL A 43 -7.21 -12.26 7.08
CA VAL A 43 -6.09 -13.10 7.55
C VAL A 43 -4.89 -12.97 6.62
N LEU A 44 -5.07 -13.05 5.30
CA LEU A 44 -3.98 -12.85 4.34
C LEU A 44 -3.39 -11.43 4.43
N GLY A 45 -4.21 -10.41 4.62
CA GLY A 45 -3.77 -9.03 4.83
C GLY A 45 -2.97 -8.85 6.12
N LEU A 46 -3.46 -9.40 7.24
CA LEU A 46 -2.76 -9.39 8.54
C LEU A 46 -1.45 -10.17 8.49
N LEU A 47 -1.42 -11.33 7.84
CA LEU A 47 -0.20 -12.12 7.63
C LEU A 47 0.81 -11.34 6.78
N THR A 48 0.35 -10.71 5.69
CA THR A 48 1.20 -9.89 4.82
C THR A 48 1.74 -8.68 5.59
N ALA A 49 0.92 -8.02 6.41
CA ALA A 49 1.35 -6.90 7.26
C ALA A 49 2.36 -7.35 8.33
N ALA A 50 2.15 -8.50 8.96
CA ALA A 50 3.09 -9.05 9.95
C ALA A 50 4.43 -9.43 9.31
N LEU A 51 4.40 -10.04 8.11
CA LEU A 51 5.61 -10.33 7.34
C LEU A 51 6.30 -9.03 6.91
N PHE A 52 5.55 -8.06 6.38
CA PHE A 52 6.08 -6.76 5.98
C PHE A 52 6.75 -6.05 7.15
N LEU A 53 6.13 -6.04 8.34
CA LEU A 53 6.74 -5.48 9.55
C LEU A 53 8.03 -6.22 9.91
N LYS A 54 8.03 -7.55 9.82
CA LYS A 54 9.20 -8.38 10.12
C LYS A 54 10.35 -8.16 9.14
N PHE A 55 10.09 -7.93 7.85
CA PHE A 55 11.11 -7.63 6.85
C PHE A 55 11.55 -6.16 6.87
N LEU A 56 10.60 -5.22 6.94
CA LEU A 56 10.85 -3.77 6.94
C LEU A 56 11.55 -3.29 8.21
N VAL A 57 11.15 -3.79 9.38
CA VAL A 57 11.77 -3.40 10.67
C VAL A 57 13.12 -4.08 10.85
N ARG A 58 13.29 -5.30 10.36
CA ARG A 58 14.54 -6.04 10.50
C ARG A 58 15.62 -5.59 9.52
N GLY A 59 15.24 -5.05 8.36
CA GLY A 59 16.19 -4.38 7.45
C GLY A 59 16.79 -3.08 7.99
N ARG A 60 16.28 -2.54 9.11
CA ARG A 60 16.80 -1.32 9.77
C ARG A 60 17.93 -1.59 10.76
N HIS A 61 18.14 -2.84 11.19
CA HIS A 61 19.18 -3.12 12.19
C HIS A 61 20.60 -3.17 11.61
N ASP A 62 20.72 -3.14 10.27
CA ASP A 62 22.00 -3.25 9.55
C ASP A 62 22.36 -1.94 8.77
N ALA A 63 21.73 -0.80 9.11
CA ALA A 63 22.05 0.51 8.53
C ALA A 63 22.71 1.45 9.55
#